data_AF-A0A529P4R8-F1
#
_entry.id   AF-A0A529P4R8-F1
#
_cell.length_a   1.000
_cell.length_b   1.000
_cell.length_c   1.000
_cell.angle_alpha   90.00
_cell.angle_beta   90.00
_cell.angle_gamma   90.00
#
_symmetry.space_group_name_H-M   'P 1'
#
loop_
_entity.id
_entity.type
_entity.pdbx_description
1 polymer ?
#
loop_
_entity_poly.entity_id
_entity_poly.type
_entity_poly.pdbx_seq_one_letter_code
_entity_poly.pdbx_strand_id
1 'polypeptide(L)'
;VKDKLLTKDEAAGAPEITVYNIPGGGAFAMFADPAAVNWPMTIGILFILVLFVTMVYGPIAAILVEMFPTRIRYTGMSLPYHIGNGWFGGLLPATVFALSAYKGDIYYGLWYPVVIAAMSLIIGMIFVRDTLGTDLHTKQ
;
A
#
# COMPACT_ATOMS: atom_id res chain seq x y z
N VAL A 1 -12.18 3.95 -23.93
CA VAL A 1 -11.99 2.99 -22.80
C VAL A 1 -12.11 1.56 -23.30
N LYS A 2 -13.13 1.21 -24.10
CA LYS A 2 -13.28 -0.12 -24.72
C LYS A 2 -12.02 -0.59 -25.49
N ASP A 3 -11.38 0.31 -26.23
CA ASP A 3 -10.15 -0.02 -27.01
C ASP A 3 -8.89 -0.15 -26.15
N LYS A 4 -8.98 0.07 -24.83
CA LYS A 4 -7.89 -0.13 -23.86
C LYS A 4 -8.12 -1.36 -22.99
N LEU A 5 -9.25 -2.06 -23.16
CA LEU A 5 -9.55 -3.31 -22.47
C LEU A 5 -9.03 -4.45 -23.35
N LEU A 6 -8.24 -5.34 -22.77
CA LEU A 6 -7.85 -6.59 -23.43
C LEU A 6 -9.11 -7.34 -23.85
N THR A 7 -9.13 -7.80 -25.10
CA THR A 7 -10.19 -8.68 -25.57
C THR A 7 -10.06 -10.06 -24.90
N LYS A 8 -11.17 -10.81 -24.80
CA LYS A 8 -11.17 -12.13 -24.12
C LYS A 8 -10.17 -13.11 -24.73
N ASP A 9 -9.96 -13.03 -26.05
CA ASP A 9 -9.03 -13.87 -26.79
C ASP A 9 -7.55 -13.47 -26.55
N GLU A 10 -7.27 -12.18 -26.34
CA GLU A 10 -5.94 -11.68 -25.96
C GLU A 10 -5.60 -12.01 -24.49
N ALA A 11 -6.60 -11.96 -23.60
CA ALA A 11 -6.45 -12.36 -22.21
C ALA A 11 -6.25 -13.88 -22.05
N ALA A 12 -6.86 -14.69 -22.92
CA ALA A 12 -6.69 -16.15 -22.95
C ALA A 12 -5.32 -16.60 -23.50
N GLY A 13 -4.66 -15.75 -24.31
CA GLY A 13 -3.31 -16.02 -24.84
C GLY A 13 -2.17 -15.54 -23.93
N ALA A 14 -2.48 -14.75 -22.89
CA ALA A 14 -1.50 -14.44 -21.85
C ALA A 14 -1.14 -15.76 -21.13
N PRO A 15 0.14 -16.07 -20.91
CA PRO A 15 0.49 -17.26 -20.16
C PRO A 15 -0.26 -17.21 -18.82
N GLU A 16 -1.12 -18.19 -18.55
CA GLU A 16 -1.58 -18.48 -17.20
C GLU A 16 -0.33 -18.84 -16.41
N ILE A 17 0.33 -17.81 -15.87
CA ILE A 17 1.34 -18.01 -14.86
C ILE A 17 0.52 -18.42 -13.65
N THR A 18 0.34 -19.73 -13.49
CA THR A 18 -0.23 -20.34 -12.30
C THR A 18 0.72 -20.10 -11.14
N VAL A 19 0.81 -18.85 -10.69
CA VAL A 19 1.65 -18.47 -9.55
C VAL A 19 1.07 -19.13 -8.30
N TYR A 20 -0.26 -19.22 -8.20
CA TYR A 20 -0.97 -19.83 -7.08
C TYR A 20 -2.47 -20.09 -7.37
N ASN A 21 -3.08 -21.11 -6.73
CA ASN A 21 -4.49 -21.51 -6.86
C ASN A 21 -5.19 -21.51 -5.48
N ILE A 22 -6.28 -20.75 -5.33
CA ILE A 22 -7.03 -20.61 -4.08
C ILE A 22 -8.28 -21.47 -4.11
N PRO A 23 -8.52 -22.33 -3.10
CA PRO A 23 -9.81 -23.01 -2.93
C PRO A 23 -10.97 -22.00 -2.93
N GLY A 24 -11.86 -22.07 -3.92
CA GLY A 24 -13.00 -21.15 -4.08
C GLY A 24 -12.70 -19.83 -4.81
N GLY A 25 -11.43 -19.52 -5.09
CA GLY A 25 -11.00 -18.32 -5.85
C GLY A 25 -10.49 -18.61 -7.26
N GLY A 26 -10.13 -19.87 -7.55
CA GLY A 26 -9.58 -20.27 -8.85
C GLY A 26 -8.09 -19.95 -8.99
N ALA A 27 -7.56 -20.19 -10.20
CA ALA A 27 -6.19 -19.82 -10.55
C ALA A 27 -6.06 -18.29 -10.63
N PHE A 28 -4.95 -17.75 -10.12
CA PHE A 28 -4.68 -16.33 -10.27
C PHE A 28 -4.56 -15.94 -11.75
N ALA A 29 -5.43 -15.05 -12.21
CA ALA A 29 -5.35 -14.44 -13.53
C ALA A 29 -4.79 -13.02 -13.40
N MET A 30 -3.78 -12.71 -14.21
CA MET A 30 -3.17 -11.37 -14.24
C MET A 30 -4.13 -10.30 -14.79
N PHE A 31 -5.12 -10.72 -15.59
CA PHE A 31 -6.15 -9.84 -16.15
C PHE A 31 -7.54 -10.32 -15.72
N ALA A 32 -8.35 -9.39 -15.21
CA ALA A 32 -9.75 -9.67 -14.88
C ALA A 32 -10.62 -9.56 -16.15
N ASP A 33 -11.62 -10.43 -16.30
CA ASP A 33 -12.64 -10.29 -17.34
C ASP A 33 -13.42 -8.98 -17.11
N PRO A 34 -13.30 -7.97 -18.01
CA PRO A 34 -13.95 -6.67 -17.82
C PRO A 34 -15.48 -6.76 -17.68
N ALA A 35 -16.09 -7.81 -18.23
CA ALA A 35 -17.54 -8.04 -18.13
C ALA A 35 -17.97 -8.58 -16.76
N ALA A 36 -17.07 -9.21 -16.00
CA ALA A 36 -17.34 -9.75 -14.67
C ALA A 36 -17.09 -8.73 -13.53
N VAL A 37 -16.47 -7.59 -13.83
CA VAL A 37 -16.12 -6.56 -12.84
C VAL A 37 -17.32 -5.65 -12.54
N ASN A 38 -17.66 -5.51 -11.25
CA ASN A 38 -18.58 -4.47 -10.79
C ASN A 38 -17.87 -3.10 -10.76
N TRP A 39 -17.86 -2.42 -11.91
CA TRP A 39 -17.13 -1.16 -12.09
C TRP A 39 -17.50 -0.06 -11.09
N PRO A 40 -18.79 0.25 -10.83
CA PRO A 40 -19.14 1.28 -9.84
C PRO A 40 -18.60 0.99 -8.44
N MET A 41 -18.72 -0.25 -7.99
CA MET A 41 -18.23 -0.66 -6.66
C MET A 41 -16.71 -0.61 -6.58
N THR A 42 -16.01 -1.14 -7.59
CA THR A 42 -14.54 -1.11 -7.66
C THR A 42 -14.01 0.32 -7.63
N ILE A 43 -14.58 1.21 -8.45
CA ILE A 43 -14.19 2.62 -8.48
C ILE A 43 -14.47 3.29 -7.12
N GLY A 44 -15.62 3.01 -6.50
CA GLY A 44 -15.96 3.55 -5.18
C GLY A 44 -14.97 3.14 -4.09
N ILE A 45 -14.57 1.86 -4.06
CA ILE A 45 -13.55 1.36 -3.12
C ILE A 45 -12.20 2.03 -3.38
N LEU A 46 -11.75 2.07 -4.64
CA LEU A 46 -10.48 2.71 -5.00
C LEU A 46 -10.46 4.19 -4.63
N PHE A 47 -11.58 4.90 -4.83
CA PHE A 47 -11.71 6.30 -4.43
C PHE A 47 -11.55 6.47 -2.91
N ILE A 48 -12.23 5.64 -2.11
CA ILE A 48 -12.11 5.67 -0.64
C ILE A 48 -10.67 5.38 -0.21
N LEU A 49 -10.00 4.40 -0.81
CA LEU A 49 -8.61 4.08 -0.51
C LEU A 49 -7.67 5.24 -0.84
N VAL A 50 -7.84 5.88 -2.00
CA VAL A 50 -7.05 7.06 -2.39
C VAL A 50 -7.32 8.24 -1.47
N LEU A 51 -8.56 8.45 -1.05
CA LEU A 51 -8.93 9.48 -0.07
C LEU A 51 -8.19 9.28 1.25
N PHE A 52 -8.13 8.05 1.77
CA PHE A 52 -7.38 7.76 2.99
C PHE A 52 -5.88 8.00 2.82
N VAL A 53 -5.32 7.62 1.67
CA VAL A 53 -3.91 7.91 1.37
C VAL A 53 -3.64 9.40 1.34
N THR A 54 -4.50 10.22 0.72
CA THR A 54 -4.28 11.67 0.62
C THR A 54 -4.41 12.37 1.98
N MET A 55 -5.35 11.94 2.82
CA MET A 55 -5.49 12.45 4.20
C MET A 55 -4.23 12.23 5.04
N VAL A 56 -3.47 11.18 4.75
CA VAL A 56 -2.26 10.82 5.46
C VAL A 56 -1.03 11.51 4.85
N TYR A 57 -0.94 11.60 3.53
CA TYR A 57 0.20 12.20 2.83
C TYR A 57 0.36 13.71 3.10
N GLY A 58 -0.76 14.44 3.25
CA GLY A 58 -0.72 15.88 3.53
C GLY A 58 0.02 16.22 4.85
N PRO A 59 -0.44 15.70 5.99
CA PRO A 59 0.19 15.96 7.29
C PRO A 59 1.60 15.37 7.44
N ILE A 60 1.86 14.18 6.88
CA ILE A 60 3.16 13.50 7.02
C ILE A 60 4.31 14.38 6.50
N ALA A 61 4.12 15.06 5.37
CA ALA A 61 5.16 15.90 4.79
C ALA A 61 5.59 17.04 5.74
N ALA A 62 4.64 17.66 6.45
CA ALA A 62 4.94 18.73 7.41
C ALA A 62 5.63 18.17 8.67
N ILE A 63 5.05 17.11 9.27
CA ILE A 63 5.56 16.51 10.51
C ILE A 63 6.99 16.01 10.34
N LEU A 64 7.28 15.33 9.21
CA LEU A 64 8.60 14.76 8.98
C LEU A 64 9.69 15.84 8.83
N VAL A 65 9.36 16.98 8.23
CA VAL A 65 10.28 18.12 8.05
C VAL A 65 10.56 18.82 9.39
N GLU A 66 9.59 18.87 10.28
CA GLU A 66 9.73 19.46 11.62
C GLU A 66 10.49 18.56 12.61
N MET A 67 10.39 17.24 12.44
CA MET A 67 11.06 16.26 13.31
C MET A 67 12.58 16.31 13.21
N PHE A 68 13.15 16.72 12.07
CA PHE A 68 14.60 16.72 11.84
C PHE A 68 15.20 18.13 11.77
N PRO A 69 16.41 18.35 12.36
CA PRO A 69 17.18 19.57 12.18
C PRO A 69 17.47 19.83 10.69
N THR A 70 17.51 21.10 10.29
CA THR A 70 17.67 21.52 8.89
C THR A 70 18.91 20.92 8.22
N ARG A 71 20.03 20.79 8.94
CA ARG A 71 21.32 20.26 8.42
C ARG A 71 21.30 18.78 8.02
N ILE A 72 20.49 17.94 8.69
CA ILE A 72 20.44 16.49 8.44
C ILE A 72 19.09 16.05 7.88
N ARG A 73 18.17 16.97 7.66
CA ARG A 73 16.79 16.67 7.26
C ARG A 73 16.73 15.74 6.06
N TYR A 74 17.54 15.96 5.01
CA TYR A 74 17.52 15.11 3.83
C TYR A 74 17.93 13.66 4.12
N THR A 75 18.99 13.46 4.91
CA THR A 75 19.47 12.14 5.33
C THR A 75 18.56 11.49 6.37
N GLY A 76 17.98 12.29 7.28
CA GLY A 76 17.05 11.82 8.29
C GLY A 76 15.69 11.40 7.72
N MET A 77 15.23 12.09 6.68
CA MET A 77 13.97 11.76 5.98
C MET A 77 14.10 10.50 5.10
N SER A 78 15.29 10.18 4.57
CA SER A 78 15.45 9.04 3.67
C SER A 78 15.28 7.69 4.37
N LEU A 79 15.74 7.56 5.62
CA LEU A 79 15.64 6.32 6.40
C LEU A 79 14.18 5.84 6.57
N PRO A 80 13.24 6.64 7.10
CA PRO A 80 11.84 6.22 7.19
C PRO A 80 11.23 6.00 5.81
N TYR A 81 11.65 6.75 4.78
CA TYR A 81 11.17 6.53 3.41
C TYR A 81 11.61 5.18 2.83
N HIS A 82 12.86 4.79 3.04
CA HIS A 82 13.41 3.51 2.55
C HIS A 82 12.86 2.32 3.32
N ILE A 83 12.71 2.43 4.64
CA ILE A 83 12.13 1.34 5.44
C ILE A 83 10.64 1.21 5.14
N GLY A 84 9.91 2.33 5.15
CA GLY A 84 8.48 2.38 4.88
C GLY A 84 8.13 1.86 3.49
N ASN A 85 8.63 2.52 2.45
CA ASN A 85 8.27 2.18 1.08
C ASN A 85 9.03 0.95 0.57
N GLY A 86 10.30 0.79 0.95
CA GLY A 86 11.13 -0.31 0.46
C GLY A 86 10.77 -1.63 1.12
N TRP A 87 10.78 -1.70 2.45
CA TRP A 87 10.53 -2.95 3.15
C TRP A 87 9.03 -3.24 3.25
N PHE A 88 8.27 -2.36 3.90
CA PHE A 88 6.85 -2.64 4.13
C PHE A 88 6.03 -2.57 2.85
N GLY A 89 6.25 -1.53 2.03
CA GLY A 89 5.59 -1.36 0.74
C GLY A 89 6.08 -2.34 -0.34
N GLY A 90 7.39 -2.46 -0.53
CA GLY A 90 7.97 -3.29 -1.59
C GLY A 90 7.71 -4.79 -1.40
N LEU A 91 7.67 -5.28 -0.16
CA LEU A 91 7.35 -6.68 0.13
C LEU A 91 5.85 -6.97 0.22
N LEU A 92 4.99 -5.94 0.11
CA LEU A 92 3.55 -6.10 0.24
C LEU A 92 2.99 -7.10 -0.78
N PRO A 93 3.27 -7.01 -2.10
CA PRO A 93 2.70 -7.95 -3.06
C PRO A 93 3.11 -9.39 -2.74
N ALA A 94 4.39 -9.63 -2.52
CA ALA A 94 4.91 -10.97 -2.24
C ALA A 94 4.30 -11.56 -0.95
N THR A 95 4.17 -10.75 0.09
CA THR A 95 3.63 -11.20 1.39
C THR A 95 2.13 -11.42 1.34
N VAL A 96 1.38 -10.53 0.69
CA VAL A 96 -0.07 -10.67 0.48
C VAL A 96 -0.35 -11.96 -0.29
N PHE A 97 0.36 -12.20 -1.39
CA PHE A 97 0.21 -13.44 -2.15
C PHE A 97 0.55 -14.67 -1.32
N ALA A 98 1.68 -14.66 -0.60
CA ALA A 98 2.09 -15.79 0.23
C ALA A 98 1.10 -16.09 1.38
N LEU A 99 0.53 -15.07 2.03
CA LEU A 99 -0.44 -15.22 3.11
C LEU A 99 -1.79 -15.72 2.60
N SER A 100 -2.32 -15.10 1.54
CA SER A 100 -3.52 -15.61 0.88
C SER A 100 -3.31 -17.04 0.42
N ALA A 101 -2.06 -17.38 0.03
CA ALA A 101 -1.70 -18.72 -0.38
C ALA A 101 -1.62 -19.78 0.70
N TYR A 102 -1.04 -19.38 1.81
CA TYR A 102 -0.97 -20.22 2.98
C TYR A 102 -2.38 -20.54 3.53
N LYS A 103 -3.28 -19.54 3.53
CA LYS A 103 -4.61 -19.69 4.12
C LYS A 103 -5.66 -20.29 3.17
N GLY A 104 -5.46 -20.15 1.86
CA GLY A 104 -6.46 -20.48 0.85
C GLY A 104 -7.63 -19.49 0.84
N ASP A 105 -7.37 -18.22 1.14
CA ASP A 105 -8.38 -17.13 1.14
C ASP A 105 -7.76 -15.89 0.49
N ILE A 106 -8.41 -15.38 -0.57
CA ILE A 106 -7.96 -14.20 -1.32
C ILE A 106 -7.83 -12.96 -0.43
N TYR A 107 -8.61 -12.86 0.64
CA TYR A 107 -8.65 -11.71 1.53
C TYR A 107 -7.65 -11.80 2.69
N TYR A 108 -7.10 -12.98 2.98
CA TYR A 108 -6.26 -13.15 4.16
C TYR A 108 -4.97 -12.31 4.09
N GLY A 109 -4.41 -12.12 2.90
CA GLY A 109 -3.27 -11.24 2.70
C GLY A 109 -3.52 -9.77 3.09
N LEU A 110 -4.78 -9.31 3.12
CA LEU A 110 -5.12 -7.94 3.57
C LEU A 110 -4.78 -7.69 5.05
N TRP A 111 -4.56 -8.73 5.85
CA TRP A 111 -4.08 -8.57 7.21
C TRP A 111 -2.68 -7.95 7.29
N TYR A 112 -1.84 -8.14 6.27
CA TYR A 112 -0.51 -7.55 6.24
C TYR A 112 -0.53 -6.01 6.37
N PRO A 113 -1.16 -5.24 5.46
CA PRO A 113 -1.24 -3.79 5.61
C PRO A 113 -2.02 -3.34 6.86
N VAL A 114 -3.03 -4.10 7.28
CA VAL A 114 -3.82 -3.77 8.49
C VAL A 114 -2.96 -3.85 9.75
N VAL A 115 -2.18 -4.92 9.92
CA VAL A 115 -1.28 -5.08 11.08
C VAL A 115 -0.18 -4.03 11.07
N ILE A 116 0.43 -3.74 9.91
CA ILE A 116 1.45 -2.69 9.81
C ILE A 116 0.88 -1.31 10.12
N ALA A 117 -0.34 -1.00 9.67
CA ALA A 117 -1.03 0.25 9.99
C ALA A 117 -1.41 0.36 11.49
N ALA A 118 -1.85 -0.74 12.10
CA ALA A 118 -2.13 -0.76 13.54
C ALA A 118 -0.85 -0.58 14.37
N MET A 119 0.24 -1.24 13.97
CA MET A 119 1.55 -1.05 14.59
C MET A 119 2.05 0.39 14.46
N SER A 120 1.94 0.99 13.27
CA SER A 120 2.38 2.37 13.05
C SER A 120 1.55 3.37 13.86
N LEU A 121 0.25 3.12 14.03
CA LEU A 121 -0.62 3.91 14.90
C LEU A 121 -0.17 3.81 16.37
N ILE A 122 0.07 2.60 16.89
CA ILE A 122 0.50 2.40 18.28
C ILE A 122 1.86 3.07 18.52
N ILE A 123 2.84 2.82 17.65
CA ILE A 123 4.18 3.43 17.74
C ILE A 123 4.08 4.96 17.63
N GLY A 124 3.26 5.45 16.69
CA GLY A 124 3.00 6.86 16.48
C GLY A 124 2.47 7.54 17.74
N MET A 125 1.43 6.97 18.35
CA MET A 125 0.84 7.52 19.58
C MET A 125 1.80 7.56 20.77
N ILE A 126 2.77 6.63 20.85
CA ILE A 126 3.71 6.54 21.98
C ILE A 126 4.94 7.42 21.76
N PHE A 127 5.50 7.43 20.54
CA PHE A 127 6.83 7.99 20.29
C PHE A 127 6.83 9.29 19.48
N VAL A 128 5.79 9.58 18.70
CA VAL A 128 5.72 10.84 17.95
C VAL A 128 5.31 11.95 18.89
N ARG A 129 6.22 12.93 19.04
CA ARG A 129 6.01 14.13 19.86
C ARG A 129 5.52 15.27 18.98
N ASP A 130 4.72 16.14 19.57
CA ASP A 130 4.33 17.40 18.93
C ASP A 130 5.58 18.29 18.75
N THR A 131 5.86 18.67 17.50
CA THR A 131 6.98 19.53 17.11
C THR A 131 6.54 20.90 16.60
N LEU A 132 5.23 21.19 16.64
CA LEU A 132 4.67 22.42 16.12
C LEU A 132 5.27 23.63 16.85
N GLY A 133 5.85 24.57 16.09
CA GLY A 133 6.45 25.80 16.64
C GLY A 133 7.84 25.64 17.27
N THR A 134 8.48 24.47 17.16
CA THR A 134 9.87 24.31 17.58
C THR A 134 10.83 24.97 16.58
N ASP A 135 11.78 25.78 17.07
CA ASP A 135 12.80 26.38 16.21
C ASP A 135 13.78 25.30 15.68
N LEU A 136 13.79 25.16 14.36
CA LEU A 136 14.52 24.12 13.65
C LEU A 136 16.01 24.44 13.50
N HIS A 137 16.40 25.71 13.67
CA HIS A 137 17.80 26.14 13.60
C HIS A 137 18.54 25.96 14.93
N THR A 138 17.80 25.92 16.05
CA THR A 138 18.35 25.69 17.40
C THR A 138 18.27 24.23 17.84
N LYS A 139 17.58 23.35 17.10
CA LYS A 139 17.64 21.89 17.30
C LYS A 139 19.06 21.37 17.05
N GLN A 140 19.78 21.05 18.14
CA GLN A 140 21.08 20.39 18.10
C GLN A 140 21.01 19.02 17.48
#